data_AF-A0A7J7EG82-F1
#
_entry.id   AF-A0A7J7EG82-F1
#
_cell.length_a   1.000
_cell.length_b   1.000
_cell.length_c   1.000
_cell.angle_alpha   90.00
_cell.angle_beta   90.00
_cell.angle_gamma   90.00
#
_symmetry.space_group_name_H-M   'P 1'
#
loop_
_entity.id
_entity.type
_entity.pdbx_description
1 polymer ?
#
loop_
_entity_poly.entity_id
_entity_poly.type
_entity_poly.pdbx_seq_one_letter_code
_entity_poly.pdbx_strand_id
1 'polypeptide(L)'
;MPCNCAEQFVPVCGQNGRTYPSACIARCVGLQDHQFEFGSCISKDPCNPNPCPQNQRCIPKPQVCLTTVDKFGCSQHECLPRQLTCDQARDPVCDTNHLEHSNLCTLYQRGKSLLYKGPCQPFCRAAEPVCGHNGETYSSVCAAYSDRVAVDYHGPCQAVGVLSVSSSVSECAAVKCPSLSATECKPVIPPGACCPLCAGMLRVLFDKEKLDTIAKVTNKKPITVLEILQKIRMHVSVPQCDVFGYFSIESEIVILIIPVDHYPKALQVQVSSSVPSAGIGARPPCHFCLFLLSLGLALHLLWTHN
;
A
#
# COMPACT_ATOMS: atom_id res chain seq x y z
N MET A 1 15.45 12.30 -17.81
CA MET A 1 14.61 12.38 -19.03
C MET A 1 13.36 11.54 -18.80
N PRO A 2 12.18 11.95 -19.30
CA PRO A 2 10.98 11.13 -19.20
C PRO A 2 11.19 9.80 -19.94
N CYS A 3 10.62 8.73 -19.40
CA CYS A 3 10.64 7.41 -20.02
C CYS A 3 9.77 7.43 -21.29
N ASN A 4 10.38 7.35 -22.47
CA ASN A 4 9.64 7.23 -23.74
C ASN A 4 9.15 5.79 -23.94
N CYS A 5 8.21 5.36 -23.10
CA CYS A 5 7.63 4.03 -23.17
C CYS A 5 6.24 4.07 -23.81
N ALA A 6 5.89 3.00 -24.53
CA ALA A 6 4.52 2.79 -24.98
C ALA A 6 3.57 2.67 -23.79
N GLU A 7 2.37 3.21 -23.97
CA GLU A 7 1.25 3.11 -23.03
C GLU A 7 0.58 1.74 -23.21
N GLN A 8 1.26 0.69 -22.74
CA GLN A 8 0.73 -0.67 -22.69
C GLN A 8 0.90 -1.25 -21.27
N PHE A 9 -0.20 -1.65 -20.65
CA PHE A 9 -0.18 -2.31 -19.34
C PHE A 9 0.13 -3.81 -19.46
N VAL A 10 1.42 -4.13 -19.42
CA VAL A 10 1.94 -5.51 -19.40
C VAL A 10 2.87 -5.64 -18.20
N PRO A 11 2.32 -5.92 -17.00
CA PRO A 11 3.05 -5.72 -15.76
C PRO A 11 4.22 -6.67 -15.60
N VAL A 12 5.25 -6.18 -14.91
CA VAL A 12 6.40 -6.98 -14.45
C VAL A 12 6.62 -6.79 -12.96
N CYS A 13 7.02 -7.84 -12.26
CA CYS A 13 7.35 -7.80 -10.85
C CYS A 13 8.87 -7.67 -10.68
N GLY A 14 9.32 -6.59 -10.05
CA GLY A 14 10.72 -6.37 -9.72
C GLY A 14 11.16 -7.15 -8.47
N GLN A 15 12.46 -7.42 -8.36
CA GLN A 15 13.08 -8.05 -7.18
C GLN A 15 12.91 -7.24 -5.88
N ASN A 16 12.56 -5.96 -5.99
CA ASN A 16 12.18 -5.11 -4.86
C ASN A 16 10.73 -5.31 -4.39
N GLY A 17 10.00 -6.26 -4.98
CA GLY A 17 8.61 -6.59 -4.65
C GLY A 17 7.59 -5.58 -5.18
N ARG A 18 7.99 -4.72 -6.14
CA ARG A 18 7.12 -3.73 -6.77
C ARG A 18 6.68 -4.17 -8.17
N THR A 19 5.40 -4.01 -8.47
CA THR A 19 4.90 -4.11 -9.85
C THR A 19 5.15 -2.84 -10.63
N TYR A 20 5.69 -3.02 -11.84
CA TYR A 20 5.90 -1.99 -12.83
C TYR A 20 4.90 -2.19 -13.97
N PRO A 21 4.30 -1.12 -14.53
CA PRO A 21 3.32 -1.24 -15.61
C PRO A 21 3.82 -1.92 -16.88
N SER A 22 5.13 -1.82 -17.14
CA SER A 22 5.77 -2.50 -18.26
C SER A 22 7.27 -2.72 -18.01
N ALA A 23 7.86 -3.67 -18.74
CA ALA A 23 9.31 -3.88 -18.77
C ALA A 23 10.08 -2.64 -19.25
N CYS A 24 9.48 -1.79 -20.10
CA CYS A 24 10.10 -0.53 -20.50
C CYS A 24 10.24 0.43 -19.31
N ILE A 25 9.18 0.56 -18.50
CA ILE A 25 9.18 1.42 -17.31
C ILE A 25 10.16 0.87 -16.25
N ALA A 26 10.18 -0.44 -16.05
CA ALA A 26 11.14 -1.09 -15.14
C ALA A 26 12.60 -0.75 -15.54
N ARG A 27 12.94 -0.88 -16.83
CA ARG A 27 14.28 -0.52 -17.33
C ARG A 27 14.58 0.97 -17.20
N CYS A 28 13.58 1.82 -17.45
CA CYS A 28 13.77 3.26 -17.36
C CYS A 28 14.14 3.72 -15.95
N VAL A 29 13.59 3.10 -14.91
CA VAL A 29 13.96 3.38 -13.52
C VAL A 29 15.22 2.65 -13.05
N GLY A 30 15.93 1.99 -13.97
CA GLY A 30 17.24 1.39 -13.72
C GLY A 30 17.25 -0.09 -13.37
N LEU A 31 16.14 -0.82 -13.49
CA LEU A 31 16.16 -2.28 -13.34
C LEU A 31 16.75 -2.94 -14.61
N GLN A 32 17.54 -3.98 -14.40
CA GLN A 32 18.03 -4.86 -15.46
C GLN A 32 17.05 -6.01 -15.73
N ASP A 33 17.14 -6.66 -16.89
CA ASP A 33 16.21 -7.73 -17.29
C ASP A 33 16.19 -8.93 -16.32
N HIS A 34 17.29 -9.19 -15.61
CA HIS A 34 17.34 -10.25 -14.58
C HIS A 34 16.73 -9.82 -13.23
N GLN A 35 16.39 -8.55 -13.07
CA GLN A 35 15.85 -7.96 -11.84
C GLN A 35 14.33 -7.85 -11.84
N PHE A 36 13.66 -8.34 -12.87
CA PHE A 36 12.20 -8.43 -12.92
C PHE A 36 11.75 -9.63 -13.73
N GLU A 37 10.50 -10.01 -13.55
CA GLU A 37 9.84 -11.08 -14.29
C GLU A 37 8.44 -10.66 -14.72
N PHE A 38 7.90 -11.26 -15.78
CA PHE A 38 6.53 -10.97 -16.23
C PHE A 38 5.47 -11.35 -15.18
N GLY A 39 4.37 -10.60 -15.19
CA GLY A 39 3.27 -10.68 -14.24
C GLY A 39 3.42 -9.70 -13.08
N SER A 40 2.32 -9.40 -12.39
CA SER A 40 2.35 -8.57 -11.18
C SER A 40 2.89 -9.34 -9.98
N CYS A 41 3.39 -8.63 -8.97
CA CYS A 41 3.93 -9.25 -7.77
C CYS A 41 2.87 -10.00 -6.96
N ILE A 42 1.62 -9.50 -6.87
CA ILE A 42 0.52 -10.22 -6.20
C ILE A 42 0.20 -11.56 -6.89
N SER A 43 0.38 -11.65 -8.21
CA SER A 43 0.07 -12.87 -8.96
C SER A 43 1.07 -14.01 -8.73
N LYS A 44 2.26 -13.70 -8.18
CA LYS A 44 3.32 -14.67 -7.93
C LYS A 44 3.21 -15.24 -6.53
N ASP A 45 3.27 -16.56 -6.41
CA ASP A 45 3.34 -17.23 -5.11
C ASP A 45 4.80 -17.37 -4.66
N PRO A 46 5.27 -16.59 -3.66
CA PRO A 46 6.64 -16.66 -3.18
C PRO A 46 6.94 -17.96 -2.42
N CYS A 47 5.92 -18.78 -2.15
CA CYS A 47 6.03 -20.07 -1.49
C CYS A 47 5.99 -21.27 -2.46
N ASN A 48 6.06 -21.02 -3.78
CA ASN A 48 6.08 -22.08 -4.80
C ASN A 48 7.21 -21.87 -5.83
N PRO A 49 8.24 -22.76 -5.88
CA PRO A 49 8.45 -23.90 -4.98
C PRO A 49 8.76 -23.44 -3.55
N ASN A 50 8.48 -24.29 -2.56
CA ASN A 50 8.62 -23.92 -1.15
C ASN A 50 10.08 -23.58 -0.78
N PRO A 51 10.38 -22.32 -0.42
CA PRO A 51 11.75 -21.88 -0.08
C PRO A 51 12.13 -22.24 1.36
N CYS A 52 11.18 -22.65 2.20
CA CYS A 52 11.41 -22.88 3.62
C CYS A 52 11.89 -24.32 3.92
N PRO A 53 12.72 -24.51 4.97
CA PRO A 53 13.10 -25.82 5.46
C PRO A 53 11.88 -26.70 5.83
N GLN A 54 12.04 -28.03 5.82
CA GLN A 54 10.93 -28.98 6.03
C GLN A 54 10.12 -28.76 7.33
N ASN A 55 10.79 -28.33 8.41
CA ASN A 55 10.18 -28.07 9.72
C ASN A 55 9.49 -26.70 9.84
N GLN A 56 9.52 -25.91 8.76
CA GLN A 56 8.91 -24.60 8.70
C GLN A 56 7.83 -24.57 7.62
N ARG A 57 6.88 -23.67 7.80
CA ARG A 57 5.84 -23.34 6.85
C ARG A 57 6.17 -22.02 6.19
N CYS A 58 6.14 -21.98 4.87
CA CYS A 58 6.23 -20.74 4.11
C CYS A 58 4.92 -19.97 4.19
N ILE A 59 5.01 -18.69 4.50
CA ILE A 59 3.91 -17.74 4.54
C ILE A 59 4.24 -16.59 3.59
N PRO A 60 3.37 -16.29 2.60
CA PRO A 60 3.55 -15.12 1.75
C PRO A 60 3.59 -13.82 2.57
N LYS A 61 4.54 -12.96 2.24
CA LYS A 61 4.74 -11.64 2.85
C LYS A 61 5.08 -10.62 1.77
N PRO A 62 4.11 -10.24 0.91
CA PRO A 62 4.31 -9.25 -0.12
C PRO A 62 4.77 -7.92 0.50
N GLN A 63 5.84 -7.34 -0.03
CA GLN A 63 6.36 -6.06 0.45
C GLN A 63 7.20 -5.36 -0.61
N VAL A 64 7.10 -4.04 -0.65
CA VAL A 64 7.95 -3.19 -1.49
C VAL A 64 9.13 -2.66 -0.69
N CYS A 65 10.35 -3.06 -1.04
CA CYS A 65 11.58 -2.60 -0.40
C CYS A 65 12.16 -1.37 -1.12
N LEU A 66 12.62 -0.39 -0.35
CA LEU A 66 13.17 0.87 -0.84
C LEU A 66 14.71 0.88 -0.85
N THR A 67 15.32 0.04 -0.01
CA THR A 67 16.77 -0.16 0.08
C THR A 67 17.31 -0.98 -1.08
N THR A 68 18.63 -0.96 -1.28
CA THR A 68 19.30 -1.76 -2.32
C THR A 68 19.12 -3.26 -2.09
N VAL A 69 18.42 -3.94 -3.00
CA VAL A 69 18.07 -5.37 -2.88
C VAL A 69 19.30 -6.26 -2.73
N ASP A 70 20.37 -6.03 -3.50
CA ASP A 70 21.59 -6.85 -3.42
C ASP A 70 22.30 -6.79 -2.05
N LYS A 71 22.08 -5.72 -1.28
CA LYS A 71 22.71 -5.51 0.03
C LYS A 71 21.86 -6.01 1.20
N PHE A 72 20.53 -5.88 1.10
CA PHE A 72 19.61 -6.14 2.23
C PHE A 72 18.60 -7.26 1.96
N GLY A 73 18.52 -7.75 0.72
CA GLY A 73 17.45 -8.61 0.26
C GLY A 73 16.08 -7.91 0.22
N CYS A 74 15.09 -8.63 -0.27
CA CYS A 74 13.68 -8.22 -0.20
C CYS A 74 12.78 -9.47 -0.16
N SER A 75 12.84 -10.22 0.94
CA SER A 75 12.11 -11.50 1.05
C SER A 75 10.60 -11.28 0.93
N GLN A 76 9.97 -11.89 -0.08
CA GLN A 76 8.52 -11.86 -0.26
C GLN A 76 7.79 -12.96 0.54
N HIS A 77 8.50 -13.68 1.39
CA HIS A 77 7.94 -14.71 2.27
C HIS A 77 8.60 -14.68 3.65
N GLU A 78 7.97 -15.40 4.58
CA GLU A 78 8.48 -15.65 5.92
C GLU A 78 8.31 -17.13 6.26
N CYS A 79 9.33 -17.73 6.85
CA CYS A 79 9.28 -19.12 7.28
C CYS A 79 8.98 -19.19 8.78
N LEU A 80 7.83 -19.76 9.13
CA LEU A 80 7.39 -19.92 10.52
C LEU A 80 7.51 -21.38 10.96
N PRO A 81 7.84 -21.66 12.24
CA PRO A 81 7.75 -23.02 12.77
C PRO A 81 6.35 -23.60 12.59
N ARG A 82 6.24 -24.92 12.33
CA ARG A 82 4.94 -25.59 12.20
C ARG A 82 4.10 -25.54 13.49
N GLN A 83 4.76 -25.51 14.65
CA GLN A 83 4.12 -25.36 15.96
C GLN A 83 4.35 -23.93 16.45
N LEU A 84 3.26 -23.17 16.56
CA LEU A 84 3.26 -21.79 17.03
C LEU A 84 2.58 -21.71 18.40
N THR A 85 3.20 -21.01 19.33
CA THR A 85 2.59 -20.56 20.60
C THR A 85 2.03 -19.17 20.39
N CYS A 86 0.71 -19.03 20.46
CA CYS A 86 0.01 -17.79 20.13
C CYS A 86 -0.52 -17.08 21.38
N ASP A 87 0.37 -16.38 22.09
CA ASP A 87 0.02 -15.59 23.29
C ASP A 87 -0.27 -14.12 22.99
N GLN A 88 -0.39 -13.75 21.69
CA GLN A 88 -0.56 -12.36 21.28
C GLN A 88 -1.95 -11.83 21.60
N ALA A 89 -2.02 -10.51 21.82
CA ALA A 89 -3.27 -9.78 21.98
C ALA A 89 -4.22 -9.99 20.77
N ARG A 90 -5.52 -9.74 21.00
CA ARG A 90 -6.55 -9.83 19.97
C ARG A 90 -6.32 -8.74 18.91
N ASP A 91 -6.11 -9.16 17.68
CA ASP A 91 -5.90 -8.32 16.49
C ASP A 91 -6.52 -9.05 15.28
N PRO A 92 -7.85 -8.95 15.09
CA PRO A 92 -8.59 -9.88 14.25
C PRO A 92 -8.11 -9.86 12.80
N VAL A 93 -8.20 -11.01 12.14
CA VAL A 93 -7.84 -11.17 10.72
C VAL A 93 -8.89 -12.01 10.00
N CYS A 94 -9.08 -11.75 8.71
CA CYS A 94 -10.00 -12.51 7.87
C CYS A 94 -9.21 -13.44 6.94
N ASP A 95 -9.59 -14.73 6.91
CA ASP A 95 -8.98 -15.69 5.99
C ASP A 95 -9.69 -15.73 4.62
N THR A 96 -9.12 -16.48 3.68
CA THR A 96 -9.65 -16.63 2.30
C THR A 96 -11.00 -17.34 2.21
N ASN A 97 -11.48 -17.94 3.31
CA ASN A 97 -12.80 -18.56 3.42
C ASN A 97 -13.79 -17.65 4.16
N HIS A 98 -13.43 -16.38 4.39
CA HIS A 98 -14.21 -15.39 5.15
C HIS A 98 -14.49 -15.80 6.60
N LEU A 99 -13.58 -16.58 7.20
CA LEU A 99 -13.60 -16.90 8.62
C LEU A 99 -12.69 -15.94 9.38
N GLU A 100 -13.23 -15.30 10.41
CA GLU A 100 -12.47 -14.43 11.31
C GLU A 100 -11.63 -15.27 12.28
N HIS A 101 -10.38 -14.87 12.46
CA HIS A 101 -9.48 -15.42 13.48
C HIS A 101 -9.07 -14.32 14.46
N SER A 102 -8.75 -14.69 15.70
CA SER A 102 -8.46 -13.74 16.78
C SER A 102 -7.21 -12.91 16.54
N ASN A 103 -6.21 -13.51 15.88
CA ASN A 103 -5.00 -12.84 15.44
C ASN A 103 -4.29 -13.62 14.33
N LEU A 104 -3.29 -12.99 13.71
CA LEU A 104 -2.52 -13.57 12.61
C LEU A 104 -1.81 -14.89 12.99
N CYS A 105 -1.33 -15.00 14.23
CA CYS A 105 -0.69 -16.23 14.72
C CYS A 105 -1.68 -17.41 14.72
N THR A 106 -2.88 -17.22 15.28
CA THR A 106 -3.92 -18.27 15.31
C THR A 106 -4.39 -18.69 13.92
N LEU A 107 -4.41 -17.76 12.96
CA LEU A 107 -4.69 -18.06 11.55
C LEU A 107 -3.63 -19.03 10.98
N TYR A 108 -2.34 -18.72 11.18
CA TYR A 108 -1.23 -19.56 10.69
C TYR A 108 -1.12 -20.90 11.41
N GLN A 109 -1.36 -20.92 12.74
CA GLN A 109 -1.42 -22.14 13.54
C GLN A 109 -2.47 -23.11 13.01
N ARG A 110 -3.60 -22.60 12.49
CA ARG A 110 -4.70 -23.39 11.89
C ARG A 110 -4.50 -23.78 10.43
N GLY A 111 -3.33 -23.51 9.84
CA GLY A 111 -3.10 -23.88 8.45
C GLY A 111 -3.82 -22.97 7.43
N LYS A 112 -4.43 -21.86 7.85
CA LYS A 112 -5.23 -20.99 6.96
C LYS A 112 -4.35 -19.95 6.26
N SER A 113 -4.92 -19.31 5.23
CA SER A 113 -4.28 -18.26 4.43
C SER A 113 -4.96 -16.93 4.68
N LEU A 114 -4.17 -15.87 4.87
CA LEU A 114 -4.68 -14.53 5.11
C LEU A 114 -5.36 -13.98 3.85
N LEU A 115 -6.55 -13.40 4.00
CA LEU A 115 -7.18 -12.57 2.97
C LEU A 115 -6.91 -11.09 3.22
N TYR A 116 -7.15 -10.63 4.46
CA TYR A 116 -6.80 -9.28 4.91
C TYR A 116 -6.74 -9.20 6.44
N LYS A 117 -6.05 -8.17 6.95
CA LYS A 117 -6.03 -7.84 8.37
C LYS A 117 -7.25 -7.01 8.75
N GLY A 118 -7.80 -7.26 9.94
CA GLY A 118 -9.05 -6.70 10.41
C GLY A 118 -10.18 -7.74 10.49
N PRO A 119 -11.29 -7.38 11.15
CA PRO A 119 -12.45 -8.26 11.28
C PRO A 119 -13.12 -8.51 9.93
N CYS A 120 -13.69 -9.69 9.74
CA CYS A 120 -14.34 -10.04 8.47
C CYS A 120 -15.56 -9.14 8.22
N GLN A 121 -15.54 -8.42 7.10
CA GLN A 121 -16.63 -7.54 6.68
C GLN A 121 -17.61 -8.27 5.73
N PRO A 122 -18.93 -8.19 5.96
CA PRO A 122 -19.92 -8.84 5.09
C PRO A 122 -19.85 -8.38 3.63
N PHE A 123 -19.59 -7.10 3.37
CA PHE A 123 -19.49 -6.55 2.02
C PHE A 123 -18.22 -6.98 1.28
N CYS A 124 -17.19 -7.45 1.99
CA CYS A 124 -15.97 -8.02 1.40
C CYS A 124 -16.05 -9.54 1.19
N ARG A 125 -17.25 -10.13 1.31
CA ARG A 125 -17.49 -11.53 0.97
C ARG A 125 -17.64 -11.74 -0.54
N ALA A 126 -18.13 -10.73 -1.25
CA ALA A 126 -18.20 -10.78 -2.70
C ALA A 126 -16.79 -10.66 -3.31
N ALA A 127 -16.48 -11.50 -4.29
CA ALA A 127 -15.23 -11.44 -5.04
C ALA A 127 -15.31 -10.32 -6.09
N GLU A 128 -15.18 -9.08 -5.62
CA GLU A 128 -15.18 -7.87 -6.45
C GLU A 128 -13.76 -7.32 -6.53
N PRO A 129 -12.98 -7.68 -7.57
CA PRO A 129 -11.60 -7.23 -7.68
C PRO A 129 -11.53 -5.72 -7.86
N VAL A 130 -10.43 -5.13 -7.41
CA VAL A 130 -10.15 -3.70 -7.53
C VAL A 130 -8.70 -3.49 -7.93
N CYS A 131 -8.45 -2.44 -8.71
CA CYS A 131 -7.11 -1.98 -9.02
C CYS A 131 -6.67 -0.98 -7.96
N GLY A 132 -5.56 -1.25 -7.29
CA GLY A 132 -4.94 -0.32 -6.35
C GLY A 132 -4.11 0.75 -7.06
N HIS A 133 -3.92 1.90 -6.42
CA HIS A 133 -3.02 2.96 -6.93
C HIS A 133 -1.55 2.52 -7.06
N ASN A 134 -1.17 1.38 -6.47
CA ASN A 134 0.14 0.75 -6.67
C ASN A 134 0.24 -0.11 -7.94
N GLY A 135 -0.84 -0.20 -8.75
CA GLY A 135 -0.89 -1.02 -9.96
C GLY A 135 -1.10 -2.51 -9.70
N GLU A 136 -1.50 -2.90 -8.48
CA GLU A 136 -1.82 -4.29 -8.13
C GLU A 136 -3.33 -4.55 -8.13
N THR A 137 -3.71 -5.75 -8.57
CA THR A 137 -5.11 -6.20 -8.51
C THR A 137 -5.36 -6.90 -7.18
N TYR A 138 -6.25 -6.34 -6.37
CA TYR A 138 -6.71 -6.93 -5.12
C TYR A 138 -8.03 -7.67 -5.33
N SER A 139 -8.27 -8.71 -4.54
CA SER A 139 -9.52 -9.49 -4.58
C SER A 139 -10.74 -8.75 -4.01
N SER A 140 -10.52 -7.69 -3.22
CA SER A 140 -11.55 -6.85 -2.64
C SER A 140 -10.97 -5.51 -2.16
N VAL A 141 -11.84 -4.52 -1.91
CA VAL A 141 -11.46 -3.25 -1.27
C VAL A 141 -10.81 -3.48 0.11
N CYS A 142 -11.29 -4.46 0.89
CA CYS A 142 -10.70 -4.79 2.19
C CYS A 142 -9.25 -5.26 2.08
N ALA A 143 -8.93 -6.07 1.07
CA ALA A 143 -7.57 -6.53 0.83
C ALA A 143 -6.62 -5.37 0.48
N ALA A 144 -7.05 -4.49 -0.44
CA ALA A 144 -6.27 -3.30 -0.81
C ALA A 144 -5.96 -2.40 0.41
N TYR A 145 -6.97 -2.10 1.21
CA TYR A 145 -6.83 -1.18 2.34
C TYR A 145 -6.07 -1.79 3.52
N SER A 146 -6.19 -3.11 3.74
CA SER A 146 -5.35 -3.85 4.71
C SER A 146 -3.86 -3.66 4.39
N ASP A 147 -3.52 -3.59 3.10
CA ASP A 147 -2.16 -3.36 2.62
C ASP A 147 -1.79 -1.87 2.51
N ARG A 148 -2.66 -0.98 3.01
CA ARG A 148 -2.49 0.49 2.94
C ARG A 148 -2.43 1.04 1.53
N VAL A 149 -3.14 0.39 0.61
CA VAL A 149 -3.27 0.81 -0.78
C VAL A 149 -4.69 1.32 -1.03
N ALA A 150 -4.79 2.56 -1.50
CA ALA A 150 -6.06 3.12 -1.93
C ALA A 150 -6.50 2.52 -3.27
N VAL A 151 -7.81 2.41 -3.48
CA VAL A 151 -8.39 1.88 -4.73
C VAL A 151 -8.45 2.99 -5.77
N ASP A 152 -7.95 2.68 -6.98
CA ASP A 152 -8.03 3.55 -8.15
C ASP A 152 -9.37 3.33 -8.86
N TYR A 153 -9.69 2.08 -9.23
CA TYR A 153 -10.96 1.71 -9.87
C TYR A 153 -11.39 0.26 -9.58
N HIS A 154 -12.66 -0.03 -9.87
CA HIS A 154 -13.21 -1.38 -9.75
C HIS A 154 -12.86 -2.24 -10.96
N GLY A 155 -12.61 -3.53 -10.72
CA GLY A 155 -12.11 -4.48 -11.70
C GLY A 155 -10.60 -4.73 -11.55
N PRO A 156 -10.05 -5.68 -12.31
CA PRO A 156 -8.61 -5.91 -12.34
C PRO A 156 -7.89 -4.72 -12.97
N CYS A 157 -6.61 -4.55 -12.64
CA CYS A 157 -5.78 -3.55 -13.28
C CYS A 157 -5.62 -3.85 -14.77
N GLN A 158 -6.02 -2.90 -15.62
CA GLN A 158 -5.96 -2.98 -17.08
C GLN A 158 -5.23 -1.78 -17.69
N ALA A 159 -5.07 -0.70 -16.92
CA ALA A 159 -4.45 0.54 -17.32
C ALA A 159 -3.84 1.23 -16.10
N VAL A 160 -2.82 2.06 -16.34
CA VAL A 160 -2.29 3.01 -15.36
C VAL A 160 -2.27 4.41 -15.96
N GLY A 161 -2.34 5.42 -15.09
CA GLY A 161 -2.27 6.82 -15.49
C GLY A 161 -0.94 7.19 -16.15
N VAL A 162 -1.01 8.19 -17.04
CA VAL A 162 0.13 8.70 -17.81
C VAL A 162 1.20 9.34 -16.90
N LEU A 163 2.47 9.24 -17.32
CA LEU A 163 3.62 9.96 -16.77
C LEU A 163 3.67 11.45 -17.17
N SER A 164 2.86 11.89 -18.12
CA SER A 164 2.90 13.25 -18.67
C SER A 164 1.54 13.73 -19.18
N VAL A 165 1.32 15.05 -19.11
CA VAL A 165 0.01 15.73 -19.28
C VAL A 165 -0.44 15.84 -20.75
N SER A 166 0.30 15.29 -21.72
CA SER A 166 0.18 15.68 -23.14
C SER A 166 -0.15 14.58 -24.16
N SER A 167 -0.58 13.38 -23.73
CA SER A 167 -0.99 12.30 -24.65
C SER A 167 -2.50 12.10 -24.62
N SER A 168 -3.19 12.36 -25.74
CA SER A 168 -4.66 12.41 -25.82
C SER A 168 -5.35 11.09 -26.15
N VAL A 169 -4.78 9.94 -25.78
CA VAL A 169 -5.49 8.65 -25.78
C VAL A 169 -4.99 7.84 -24.58
N SER A 170 -5.42 8.20 -23.37
CA SER A 170 -5.00 7.49 -22.16
C SER A 170 -5.57 6.07 -22.14
N GLU A 171 -4.77 5.07 -21.79
CA GLU A 171 -5.26 3.70 -21.48
C GLU A 171 -6.39 3.71 -20.43
N CYS A 172 -6.41 4.76 -19.60
CA CYS A 172 -7.48 5.03 -18.64
C CYS A 172 -8.84 5.40 -19.27
N ALA A 173 -8.94 5.60 -20.59
CA ALA A 173 -10.20 5.97 -21.25
C ALA A 173 -11.30 4.90 -21.08
N ALA A 174 -10.92 3.62 -20.98
CA ALA A 174 -11.84 2.53 -20.70
C ALA A 174 -12.15 2.36 -19.20
N VAL A 175 -11.41 3.04 -18.31
CA VAL A 175 -11.57 2.93 -16.87
C VAL A 175 -12.78 3.74 -16.41
N LYS A 176 -13.70 3.07 -15.71
CA LYS A 176 -14.82 3.73 -15.04
C LYS A 176 -14.44 4.11 -13.62
N CYS A 177 -14.27 5.40 -13.38
CA CYS A 177 -13.85 5.89 -12.07
C CYS A 177 -14.96 5.83 -10.99
N PRO A 178 -14.60 5.50 -9.73
CA PRO A 178 -15.50 5.63 -8.60
C PRO A 178 -15.98 7.08 -8.41
N SER A 179 -17.17 7.25 -7.83
CA SER A 179 -17.65 8.57 -7.42
C SER A 179 -16.80 9.13 -6.28
N LEU A 180 -16.51 10.42 -6.31
CA LEU A 180 -15.78 11.10 -5.24
C LEU A 180 -16.54 11.05 -3.91
N SER A 181 -15.81 10.80 -2.82
CA SER A 181 -16.38 10.65 -1.48
C SER A 181 -17.01 11.94 -0.92
N ALA A 182 -16.61 13.11 -1.43
CA ALA A 182 -17.13 14.41 -1.00
C ALA A 182 -17.30 15.36 -2.19
N THR A 183 -18.47 16.02 -2.26
CA THR A 183 -18.84 16.98 -3.32
C THR A 183 -18.04 18.28 -3.29
N GLU A 184 -17.47 18.66 -2.15
CA GLU A 184 -16.69 19.91 -1.98
C GLU A 184 -15.17 19.66 -1.86
N CYS A 185 -14.69 18.47 -2.23
CA CYS A 185 -13.24 18.22 -2.26
C CYS A 185 -12.63 18.74 -3.56
N LYS A 186 -11.39 19.25 -3.49
CA LYS A 186 -10.55 19.43 -4.68
C LYS A 186 -9.84 18.10 -4.96
N PRO A 187 -10.25 17.32 -5.98
CA PRO A 187 -9.67 16.00 -6.20
C PRO A 187 -8.21 16.11 -6.65
N VAL A 188 -7.45 15.06 -6.35
CA VAL A 188 -6.08 14.85 -6.84
C VAL A 188 -6.05 13.58 -7.70
N ILE A 189 -5.16 13.54 -8.69
CA ILE A 189 -4.86 12.33 -9.47
C ILE A 189 -3.40 11.96 -9.12
N PRO A 190 -3.18 10.89 -8.35
CA PRO A 190 -1.84 10.45 -7.98
C PRO A 190 -1.01 10.00 -9.21
N PRO A 191 0.34 10.07 -9.16
CA PRO A 191 1.18 9.59 -10.25
C PRO A 191 0.93 8.12 -10.60
N GLY A 192 0.61 7.85 -11.86
CA GLY A 192 0.28 6.50 -12.33
C GLY A 192 -1.16 6.06 -12.07
N ALA A 193 -2.03 6.92 -11.53
CA ALA A 193 -3.44 6.62 -11.31
C ALA A 193 -4.34 7.05 -12.49
N CYS A 194 -5.41 6.30 -12.72
CA CYS A 194 -6.43 6.68 -13.70
C CYS A 194 -7.50 7.63 -13.14
N CYS A 195 -7.84 7.46 -11.86
CA CYS A 195 -9.01 8.10 -11.28
C CYS A 195 -8.66 9.18 -10.25
N PRO A 196 -9.45 10.28 -10.22
CA PRO A 196 -9.33 11.28 -9.19
C PRO A 196 -9.88 10.75 -7.85
N LEU A 197 -9.27 11.16 -6.75
CA LEU A 197 -9.79 10.91 -5.39
C LEU A 197 -9.68 12.15 -4.49
N CYS A 198 -10.54 12.21 -3.47
CA CYS A 198 -10.45 13.21 -2.41
C CYS A 198 -9.36 12.78 -1.40
N ALA A 199 -8.16 13.35 -1.50
CA ALA A 199 -7.07 13.03 -0.60
C ALA A 199 -6.09 14.21 -0.45
N GLY A 200 -5.44 14.28 0.71
CA GLY A 200 -4.18 14.99 0.83
C GLY A 200 -3.07 14.14 0.23
N MET A 201 -2.39 14.65 -0.79
CA MET A 201 -1.28 13.94 -1.43
C MET A 201 0.06 14.57 -1.04
N LEU A 202 0.96 13.75 -0.50
CA LEU A 202 2.36 14.11 -0.27
C LEU A 202 3.24 13.21 -1.15
N ARG A 203 4.16 13.84 -1.87
CA ARG A 203 5.19 13.17 -2.68
C ARG A 203 6.52 13.30 -1.96
N VAL A 204 7.07 12.16 -1.51
CA VAL A 204 8.31 12.13 -0.73
C VAL A 204 9.42 11.58 -1.60
N LEU A 205 10.36 12.47 -1.94
CA LEU A 205 11.65 12.09 -2.48
C LEU A 205 12.54 11.62 -1.33
N PHE A 206 13.33 10.59 -1.59
CA PHE A 206 14.28 10.07 -0.62
C PHE A 206 15.62 9.77 -1.28
N ASP A 207 16.66 9.81 -0.46
CA ASP A 207 18.00 9.45 -0.86
C ASP A 207 18.23 7.96 -0.52
N LYS A 208 18.45 7.16 -1.56
CA LYS A 208 18.63 5.71 -1.43
C LYS A 208 19.89 5.35 -0.64
N GLU A 209 20.97 6.13 -0.74
CA GLU A 209 22.21 5.87 0.01
C GLU A 209 22.03 6.15 1.50
N LYS A 210 21.25 7.19 1.83
CA LYS A 210 20.88 7.47 3.23
C LYS A 210 19.97 6.39 3.79
N LEU A 211 18.98 5.90 3.03
CA LEU A 211 18.16 4.76 3.45
C LEU A 211 19.00 3.49 3.65
N ASP A 212 19.93 3.19 2.75
CA ASP A 212 20.88 2.07 2.91
C ASP A 212 21.72 2.24 4.18
N THR A 213 22.13 3.47 4.52
CA THR A 213 22.88 3.75 5.75
C THR A 213 22.03 3.51 6.99
N ILE A 214 20.77 3.94 6.99
CA ILE A 214 19.82 3.68 8.08
C ILE A 214 19.56 2.17 8.22
N ALA A 215 19.41 1.44 7.11
CA ALA A 215 19.20 0.00 7.13
C ALA A 215 20.41 -0.77 7.70
N LYS A 216 21.64 -0.32 7.42
CA LYS A 216 22.87 -0.90 8.00
C LYS A 216 22.88 -0.81 9.53
N VAL A 217 22.44 0.31 10.10
CA VAL A 217 22.39 0.50 11.56
C VAL A 217 21.13 -0.13 12.19
N THR A 218 20.07 -0.34 11.41
CA THR A 218 18.78 -0.86 11.88
C THR A 218 18.65 -2.36 11.55
N ASN A 219 19.45 -3.19 12.21
CA ASN A 219 19.40 -4.66 12.12
C ASN A 219 19.66 -5.25 10.72
N LYS A 220 20.23 -4.49 9.77
CA LYS A 220 20.50 -4.91 8.39
C LYS A 220 19.24 -5.41 7.65
N LYS A 221 18.06 -4.94 8.03
CA LYS A 221 16.80 -5.28 7.35
C LYS A 221 16.46 -4.22 6.30
N PRO A 222 15.80 -4.61 5.18
CA PRO A 222 15.36 -3.65 4.19
C PRO A 222 14.27 -2.74 4.76
N ILE A 223 14.31 -1.46 4.39
CA ILE A 223 13.24 -0.50 4.71
C ILE A 223 12.16 -0.64 3.66
N THR A 224 10.91 -0.76 4.09
CA THR A 224 9.76 -0.98 3.20
C THR A 224 8.82 0.23 3.16
N VAL A 225 8.01 0.31 2.10
CA VAL A 225 6.95 1.33 1.99
C VAL A 225 5.98 1.22 3.17
N LEU A 226 5.55 0.01 3.51
CA LEU A 226 4.60 -0.22 4.60
C LEU A 226 5.15 0.26 5.95
N GLU A 227 6.44 0.05 6.23
CA GLU A 227 7.07 0.54 7.46
C GLU A 227 7.02 2.08 7.56
N ILE A 228 7.29 2.77 6.45
CA ILE A 228 7.20 4.24 6.39
C ILE A 228 5.76 4.70 6.60
N LEU A 229 4.79 4.09 5.92
CA LEU A 229 3.37 4.43 6.08
C LEU A 229 2.88 4.22 7.51
N GLN A 230 3.29 3.13 8.16
CA GLN A 230 2.95 2.86 9.56
C GLN A 230 3.53 3.91 10.50
N LYS A 231 4.79 4.32 10.30
CA LYS A 231 5.41 5.40 11.09
C LYS A 231 4.68 6.73 10.88
N ILE A 232 4.34 7.09 9.65
CA ILE A 232 3.63 8.33 9.34
C ILE A 232 2.21 8.32 9.91
N ARG A 233 1.50 7.19 9.83
CA ARG A 233 0.17 7.03 10.42
C ARG A 233 0.15 7.34 11.92
N MET A 234 1.20 6.99 12.67
CA MET A 234 1.31 7.34 14.09
C MET A 234 1.37 8.85 14.36
N HIS A 235 1.74 9.65 13.36
CA HIS A 235 1.83 11.11 13.45
C HIS A 235 0.64 11.84 12.79
N VAL A 236 -0.22 11.14 12.05
CA VAL A 236 -1.45 11.73 11.50
C VAL A 236 -2.54 11.68 12.57
N SER A 237 -2.62 12.75 13.37
CA SER A 237 -3.53 12.87 14.51
C SER A 237 -4.99 13.18 14.15
N VAL A 238 -5.39 13.07 12.88
CA VAL A 238 -6.74 13.44 12.44
C VAL A 238 -7.65 12.20 12.53
N PRO A 239 -8.61 12.14 13.47
CA PRO A 239 -9.33 10.90 13.80
C PRO A 239 -10.21 10.35 12.67
N GLN A 240 -10.51 11.18 11.66
CA GLN A 240 -11.32 10.85 10.50
C GLN A 240 -10.53 10.67 9.20
N CYS A 241 -9.20 10.53 9.26
CA CYS A 241 -8.39 10.27 8.07
C CYS A 241 -7.46 9.08 8.33
N ASP A 242 -7.14 8.34 7.27
CA ASP A 242 -6.16 7.26 7.31
C ASP A 242 -5.09 7.44 6.24
N VAL A 243 -3.94 6.79 6.45
CA VAL A 243 -2.74 6.93 5.61
C VAL A 243 -2.61 5.72 4.70
N PHE A 244 -2.58 6.01 3.41
CA PHE A 244 -2.33 5.06 2.33
C PHE A 244 -1.10 5.50 1.56
N GLY A 245 -0.52 4.61 0.77
CA GLY A 245 0.55 5.01 -0.11
C GLY A 245 1.19 3.87 -0.87
N TYR A 246 2.11 4.25 -1.75
CA TYR A 246 2.81 3.33 -2.63
C TYR A 246 4.11 3.96 -3.12
N PHE A 247 5.00 3.12 -3.66
CA PHE A 247 6.21 3.60 -4.34
C PHE A 247 5.88 3.80 -5.82
N SER A 248 5.96 5.04 -6.29
CA SER A 248 5.50 5.43 -7.62
C SER A 248 6.53 5.10 -8.72
N ILE A 249 6.09 5.16 -9.98
CA ILE A 249 6.94 5.01 -11.17
C ILE A 249 8.00 6.10 -11.29
N GLU A 250 7.80 7.25 -10.64
CA GLU A 250 8.76 8.36 -10.59
C GLU A 250 9.79 8.20 -9.47
N SER A 251 9.87 7.01 -8.84
CA SER A 251 10.81 6.69 -7.77
C SER A 251 10.67 7.58 -6.52
N GLU A 252 9.42 7.86 -6.16
CA GLU A 252 9.03 8.60 -4.96
C GLU A 252 7.98 7.83 -4.16
N ILE A 253 7.86 8.12 -2.87
CA ILE A 253 6.79 7.56 -2.05
C ILE A 253 5.61 8.51 -2.12
N VAL A 254 4.50 8.04 -2.68
CA VAL A 254 3.24 8.77 -2.69
C VAL A 254 2.47 8.38 -1.45
N ILE A 255 2.13 9.37 -0.63
CA ILE A 255 1.34 9.22 0.58
C ILE A 255 0.01 9.92 0.36
N LEU A 256 -1.08 9.19 0.61
CA LEU A 256 -2.45 9.66 0.47
C LEU A 256 -3.10 9.66 1.85
N ILE A 257 -3.48 10.83 2.33
CA ILE A 257 -4.28 11.01 3.55
C ILE A 257 -5.73 11.11 3.10
N ILE A 258 -6.49 10.04 3.31
CA ILE A 258 -7.85 9.87 2.79
C ILE A 258 -8.84 9.95 3.95
N PRO A 259 -9.95 10.71 3.83
CA PRO A 259 -11.01 10.72 4.84
C PRO A 259 -11.67 9.33 4.95
N VAL A 260 -11.83 8.86 6.18
CA VAL A 260 -12.57 7.65 6.55
C VAL A 260 -13.77 8.08 7.40
N ASP A 261 -14.95 8.20 6.78
CA ASP A 261 -16.15 8.78 7.41
C ASP A 261 -16.79 7.89 8.49
N HIS A 262 -17.55 8.53 9.41
CA HIS A 262 -18.40 7.88 10.42
C HIS A 262 -19.84 7.56 9.95
N TYR A 263 -20.24 7.93 8.72
CA TYR A 263 -21.57 7.64 8.15
C TYR A 263 -21.42 6.96 6.78
N PRO A 264 -21.63 5.63 6.69
CA PRO A 264 -21.27 4.87 5.50
C PRO A 264 -22.35 4.95 4.41
N LYS A 265 -22.00 5.55 3.28
CA LYS A 265 -22.48 5.07 1.98
C LYS A 265 -21.24 4.68 1.17
N ALA A 266 -21.13 3.38 0.90
CA ALA A 266 -20.17 2.73 -0.02
C ALA A 266 -18.66 2.73 0.31
N LEU A 267 -18.17 3.34 1.39
CA LEU A 267 -16.76 3.31 1.79
C LEU A 267 -16.64 2.99 3.27
N GLN A 268 -16.55 1.71 3.63
CA GLN A 268 -16.45 1.30 5.03
C GLN A 268 -15.43 0.18 5.24
N VAL A 269 -14.23 0.36 4.70
CA VAL A 269 -13.09 -0.41 5.17
C VAL A 269 -12.53 0.28 6.42
N GLN A 270 -13.13 -0.03 7.56
CA GLN A 270 -12.47 0.12 8.86
C GLN A 270 -11.52 -1.06 9.03
N VAL A 271 -10.25 -0.88 8.65
CA VAL A 271 -9.15 -1.70 9.20
C VAL A 271 -8.90 -1.19 10.61
N SER A 272 -9.71 -1.69 11.54
CA SER A 272 -9.62 -1.39 12.96
C SER A 272 -8.40 -2.07 13.57
N SER A 273 -7.23 -1.42 13.48
CA SER A 273 -6.16 -1.65 14.46
C SER A 273 -6.46 -0.77 15.69
N SER A 274 -7.29 -1.31 16.59
CA SER A 274 -7.44 -0.97 18.02
C SER A 274 -7.13 0.47 18.50
N VAL A 275 -8.16 1.32 18.70
CA VAL A 275 -8.29 2.29 19.82
C VAL A 275 -9.79 2.64 20.01
N PRO A 276 -10.35 2.73 21.24
CA PRO A 276 -11.71 3.20 21.47
C PRO A 276 -11.77 4.72 21.56
N SER A 277 -12.72 5.36 20.87
CA SER A 277 -13.06 6.76 21.15
C SER A 277 -14.58 6.97 21.10
N ALA A 278 -15.11 7.47 22.21
CA ALA A 278 -16.48 7.87 22.42
C ALA A 278 -16.77 9.28 21.88
N GLY A 279 -18.05 9.54 21.56
CA GLY A 279 -18.67 10.85 21.83
C GLY A 279 -18.79 11.87 20.70
N ILE A 280 -19.92 11.79 19.97
CA ILE A 280 -20.85 12.85 19.50
C ILE A 280 -20.29 14.25 19.18
N GLY A 281 -20.49 14.67 17.91
CA GLY A 281 -20.56 16.09 17.51
C GLY A 281 -20.14 16.32 16.06
N ALA A 282 -21.09 16.64 15.18
CA ALA A 282 -20.86 16.85 13.75
C ALA A 282 -19.82 17.96 13.46
N ARG A 283 -18.76 17.64 12.70
CA ARG A 283 -17.81 18.57 12.08
C ARG A 283 -17.27 18.02 10.74
N PRO A 284 -16.91 18.88 9.77
CA PRO A 284 -16.60 18.52 8.38
C PRO A 284 -15.30 17.69 8.21
N PRO A 285 -15.10 17.03 7.04
CA PRO A 285 -14.04 16.06 6.83
C PRO A 285 -12.67 16.74 6.80
N CYS A 286 -11.69 16.13 7.48
CA CYS A 286 -10.26 16.47 7.48
C CYS A 286 -9.96 17.98 7.32
N HIS A 287 -9.94 18.76 8.41
CA HIS A 287 -9.54 20.17 8.36
C HIS A 287 -8.09 20.28 7.84
N PHE A 288 -7.94 20.58 6.56
CA PHE A 288 -6.69 20.63 5.78
C PHE A 288 -5.73 21.77 6.18
N CYS A 289 -5.91 22.38 7.36
CA CYS A 289 -5.18 23.59 7.78
C CYS A 289 -4.40 23.51 9.10
N LEU A 290 -4.45 22.39 9.84
CA LEU A 290 -3.67 22.29 11.09
C LEU A 290 -2.32 21.57 10.93
N PHE A 291 -2.13 20.78 9.87
CA PHE A 291 -0.87 20.07 9.61
C PHE A 291 0.27 21.01 9.18
N LEU A 292 -0.04 22.09 8.44
CA LEU A 292 0.96 23.11 8.07
C LEU A 292 1.37 23.98 9.26
N LEU A 293 0.51 24.16 10.27
CA LEU A 293 0.84 24.91 11.48
C LEU A 293 1.67 24.07 12.46
N SER A 294 1.42 22.76 12.61
CA SER A 294 2.18 21.91 13.53
C SER A 294 3.57 21.53 13.00
N LEU A 295 3.73 21.26 11.70
CA LEU A 295 5.06 21.11 11.08
C LEU A 295 5.80 22.45 10.97
N GLY A 296 5.07 23.55 10.74
CA GLY A 296 5.63 24.90 10.77
C GLY A 296 6.23 25.24 12.13
N LEU A 297 5.51 24.99 13.23
CA LEU A 297 6.02 25.21 14.60
C LEU A 297 7.16 24.26 14.99
N ALA A 298 7.13 22.99 14.54
CA ALA A 298 8.20 22.04 14.81
C ALA A 298 9.50 22.37 14.06
N LEU A 299 9.42 22.82 12.80
CA LEU A 299 10.59 23.30 12.06
C LEU A 299 11.08 24.67 12.54
N HIS A 300 10.18 25.56 13.00
CA HIS A 300 10.59 26.86 13.53
C HIS A 300 11.35 26.73 14.86
N LEU A 301 10.95 25.79 15.72
CA LEU A 301 11.64 25.52 17.00
C LEU A 301 13.00 24.81 16.82
N LEU A 302 13.19 24.08 15.72
CA LEU A 302 14.49 23.49 15.36
C LEU A 302 15.48 24.50 14.74
N TRP A 303 15.00 25.64 14.24
CA TRP A 303 15.86 26.68 13.64
C TRP A 303 16.18 27.84 14.58
N THR A 304 15.44 28.02 15.68
CA THR A 304 15.69 29.09 16.67
C THR A 304 16.59 28.66 17.85
N HIS A 305 17.23 27.49 17.77
CA HIS A 305 18.09 26.98 18.86
C HIS A 305 19.50 26.56 18.42
N ASN A 306 20.02 27.15 17.35
CA ASN A 306 21.45 27.10 17.03
C ASN A 306 21.93 28.45 16.48
#